data_AF-L1IMI2-F1
#
_entry.id   AF-L1IMI2-F1
#
_cell.length_a   1.000
_cell.length_b   1.000
_cell.length_c   1.000
_cell.angle_alpha   90.00
_cell.angle_beta   90.00
_cell.angle_gamma   90.00
#
_symmetry.space_group_name_H-M   'P 1'
#
loop_
_entity.id
_entity.type
_entity.pdbx_description
1 polymer ?
#
loop_
_entity_poly.entity_id
_entity_poly.type
_entity_poly.pdbx_seq_one_letter_code
_entity_poly.pdbx_strand_id
1 'polypeptide(L)'
;VYRGLKGVRMPARFVEEDARGVSGGVEYGMLSTSTERQVALQYAKEGSLPTVFEISCGAIDRGADLELLSQYPEEKEILYPPLSYLEV
;
A
#
# COMPACT_ATOMS: atom_id res chain seq x y z
N VAL A 1 5.19 3.58 -5.40
CA VAL A 1 5.51 2.41 -4.55
C VAL A 1 4.45 1.33 -4.72
N TYR A 2 4.70 0.10 -4.29
CA TYR A 2 3.82 -1.05 -4.48
C TYR A 2 3.49 -1.74 -3.17
N ARG A 3 2.24 -2.21 -2.99
CA ARG A 3 1.81 -3.01 -1.83
C ARG A 3 1.06 -4.25 -2.28
N GLY A 4 1.54 -5.41 -1.82
CA GLY A 4 0.85 -6.68 -2.00
C GLY A 4 -0.14 -6.95 -0.87
N LEU A 5 -1.34 -7.40 -1.23
CA LEU A 5 -2.39 -7.77 -0.29
C LEU A 5 -2.92 -9.16 -0.66
N LYS A 6 -3.29 -9.94 0.36
CA LYS A 6 -3.93 -11.26 0.22
C LYS A 6 -5.05 -11.39 1.23
N GLY A 7 -6.09 -12.16 0.87
CA GLY A 7 -7.21 -12.49 1.74
C GLY A 7 -8.24 -11.38 1.94
N VAL A 8 -8.10 -10.23 1.26
CA VAL A 8 -8.99 -9.08 1.41
C VAL A 8 -9.78 -8.88 0.13
N ARG A 9 -11.11 -8.96 0.24
CA ARG A 9 -12.01 -8.46 -0.81
C ARG A 9 -12.17 -6.97 -0.64
N MET A 10 -11.78 -6.19 -1.64
CA MET A 10 -12.00 -4.75 -1.61
C MET A 10 -13.50 -4.45 -1.57
N PRO A 11 -13.97 -3.61 -0.62
CA PRO A 11 -15.37 -3.24 -0.55
C PRO A 11 -15.70 -2.31 -1.72
N ALA A 12 -16.94 -2.33 -2.20
CA ALA A 12 -17.36 -1.50 -3.34
C ALA A 12 -17.07 0.00 -3.13
N ARG A 13 -17.27 0.49 -1.90
CA ARG A 13 -16.92 1.85 -1.47
C ARG A 13 -15.45 2.25 -1.64
N PHE A 14 -14.54 1.31 -1.91
CA PHE A 14 -13.14 1.62 -2.16
C PHE A 14 -12.93 2.21 -3.57
N VAL A 15 -13.88 1.96 -4.49
CA VAL A 15 -13.86 2.47 -5.87
C VAL A 15 -15.09 3.32 -6.21
N GLU A 16 -16.16 3.23 -5.41
CA GLU A 16 -17.33 4.10 -5.55
C GLU A 16 -17.09 5.42 -4.81
N GLU A 17 -17.22 6.53 -5.52
CA GLU A 17 -17.13 7.86 -4.93
C GLU A 17 -18.23 8.10 -3.88
N ASP A 18 -17.86 8.72 -2.75
CA ASP A 18 -18.81 9.17 -1.75
C ASP A 18 -19.53 10.47 -2.18
N ALA A 19 -20.42 10.98 -1.31
CA ALA A 19 -21.16 12.22 -1.58
C ALA A 19 -20.28 13.48 -1.76
N ARG A 20 -18.97 13.38 -1.52
CA ARG A 20 -17.97 14.45 -1.69
C ARG A 20 -17.07 14.18 -2.90
N GLY A 21 -17.34 13.14 -3.69
CA GLY A 21 -16.55 12.78 -4.87
C GLY A 21 -15.23 12.09 -4.54
N VAL A 22 -15.11 11.46 -3.36
CA VAL A 22 -13.87 10.82 -2.92
C VAL A 22 -14.05 9.30 -2.89
N SER A 23 -13.11 8.56 -3.46
CA SER A 23 -13.06 7.10 -3.43
C SER A 23 -11.73 6.63 -2.85
N GLY A 24 -11.74 5.51 -2.11
CA GLY A 24 -10.52 4.96 -1.50
C GLY A 24 -10.69 4.40 -0.09
N GLY A 25 -9.62 4.43 0.71
CA GLY A 25 -9.64 3.87 2.06
C GLY A 25 -8.45 4.24 2.94
N VAL A 26 -8.65 4.10 4.26
CA VAL A 26 -7.64 4.34 5.30
C VAL A 26 -6.97 3.01 5.68
N GLU A 27 -5.63 2.99 5.70
CA GLU A 27 -4.87 1.94 6.37
C GLU A 27 -4.73 2.29 7.86
N TYR A 28 -5.28 1.45 8.73
CA TYR A 28 -5.24 1.68 10.18
C TYR A 28 -3.89 1.34 10.79
N GLY A 29 -3.17 0.39 10.20
CA GLY A 29 -1.80 0.04 10.59
C GLY A 29 -0.77 0.91 9.89
N MET A 30 0.50 0.53 10.02
CA MET A 30 1.53 1.10 9.16
C MET A 30 1.37 0.55 7.74
N LEU A 31 1.38 1.43 6.74
CA LEU A 31 1.30 1.04 5.33
C LEU A 31 2.71 0.74 4.82
N SER A 32 3.10 -0.53 4.91
CA SER A 32 4.36 -1.03 4.33
C SER A 32 4.22 -1.21 2.82
N THR A 33 5.18 -0.66 2.07
CA THR A 33 5.23 -0.70 0.61
C THR A 33 6.67 -0.93 0.15
N SER A 34 6.86 -1.36 -1.10
CA SER A 34 8.19 -1.49 -1.71
C SER A 34 8.34 -0.58 -2.93
N THR A 35 9.54 -0.12 -3.23
CA THR A 35 9.83 0.47 -4.55
C THR A 35 9.90 -0.60 -5.64
N GLU A 36 10.06 -1.88 -5.27
CA GLU A 36 10.19 -3.02 -6.18
C GLU A 36 8.87 -3.78 -6.32
N ARG A 37 8.28 -3.75 -7.52
CA ARG A 37 6.99 -4.42 -7.81
C ARG A 37 7.02 -5.92 -7.51
N GLN A 38 8.17 -6.57 -7.68
CA GLN A 38 8.31 -8.01 -7.45
C GLN A 38 8.14 -8.39 -5.98
N VAL A 39 8.57 -7.54 -5.05
CA VAL A 39 8.38 -7.75 -3.60
C VAL A 39 6.88 -7.74 -3.29
N ALA A 40 6.14 -6.73 -3.77
CA ALA A 40 4.68 -6.67 -3.59
C ALA A 40 3.96 -7.90 -4.18
N LEU A 41 4.39 -8.39 -5.34
CA LEU A 41 3.84 -9.62 -5.92
C LEU A 41 4.09 -10.87 -5.06
N GLN A 42 5.24 -10.95 -4.37
CA GLN A 42 5.52 -12.05 -3.45
C GLN A 42 4.55 -12.05 -2.27
N TYR A 43 4.24 -10.89 -1.69
CA TYR A 43 3.26 -10.78 -0.61
C TYR A 43 1.82 -11.08 -1.06
N ALA A 44 1.45 -10.71 -2.28
CA ALA A 44 0.10 -10.94 -2.81
C ALA A 44 -0.18 -12.41 -3.18
N LYS A 45 0.81 -13.13 -3.74
CA LYS A 45 0.61 -14.49 -4.29
C LYS A 45 0.43 -15.58 -3.23
N GLU A 46 0.73 -15.31 -1.97
CA GLU A 46 0.70 -16.29 -0.89
C GLU A 46 -0.71 -16.51 -0.28
N GLY A 47 -1.79 -16.19 -1.01
CA GLY A 47 -3.15 -16.35 -0.49
C GLY A 47 -4.26 -16.21 -1.54
N SER A 48 -5.51 -16.21 -1.08
CA SER A 48 -6.69 -15.97 -1.92
C SER A 48 -6.86 -14.47 -2.20
N LEU A 49 -7.55 -14.12 -3.28
CA LEU A 49 -7.82 -12.72 -3.67
C LEU A 49 -6.54 -11.85 -3.76
N PRO A 50 -5.53 -12.25 -4.57
CA PRO A 50 -4.29 -11.49 -4.68
C PRO A 50 -4.57 -10.11 -5.27
N THR A 51 -4.12 -9.07 -4.57
CA THR A 51 -4.27 -7.67 -4.99
C THR A 51 -2.94 -6.96 -4.86
N VAL A 52 -2.59 -6.12 -5.84
CA VAL A 52 -1.42 -5.24 -5.77
C VAL A 52 -1.89 -3.82 -5.96
N PHE A 53 -1.55 -2.95 -5.01
CA PHE A 53 -1.68 -1.51 -5.16
C PHE A 53 -0.40 -0.94 -5.77
N GLU A 54 -0.58 -0.09 -6.77
CA GLU A 54 0.45 0.81 -7.28
C GLU A 54 0.07 2.22 -6.84
N ILE A 55 0.92 2.81 -6.00
CA ILE A 55 0.62 4.06 -5.30
C ILE A 55 1.62 5.11 -5.79
N SER A 56 1.10 6.19 -6.36
CA SER A 56 1.88 7.36 -6.75
C SER A 56 2.03 8.28 -5.55
N CYS A 57 3.25 8.74 -5.27
CA CYS A 57 3.54 9.65 -4.17
C CYS A 57 4.44 10.78 -4.67
N GLY A 58 4.15 12.00 -4.25
CA GLY A 58 4.98 13.19 -4.44
C GLY A 58 5.93 13.45 -3.27
N ALA A 59 6.43 14.69 -3.18
CA ALA A 59 7.38 15.08 -2.14
C ALA A 59 6.73 15.31 -0.77
N ILE A 60 5.43 15.65 -0.74
CA ILE A 60 4.69 16.03 0.46
C ILE A 60 4.19 14.80 1.22
N ASP A 61 3.76 13.80 0.46
CA ASP A 61 3.08 12.59 0.85
C ASP A 61 4.02 11.37 0.73
N ARG A 62 5.33 11.57 0.80
CA ARG A 62 6.30 10.47 0.74
C ARG A 62 6.41 9.71 2.07
N GLY A 63 6.49 8.38 2.00
CA GLY A 63 6.82 7.55 3.15
C GLY A 63 8.31 7.62 3.53
N ALA A 64 8.64 7.04 4.68
CA ALA A 64 10.00 6.90 5.17
C ALA A 64 10.70 5.71 4.51
N ASP A 65 11.88 5.95 3.94
CA ASP A 65 12.76 4.87 3.48
C ASP A 65 13.41 4.18 4.69
N LEU A 66 13.18 2.88 4.81
CA LEU A 66 13.67 2.08 5.91
C LEU A 66 14.89 1.23 5.57
N GLU A 67 15.45 1.30 4.37
CA GLU A 67 16.51 0.38 3.91
C GLU A 67 17.68 0.28 4.92
N LEU A 68 18.11 1.40 5.49
CA LEU A 68 19.21 1.45 6.47
C LEU A 68 18.89 0.75 7.81
N LEU A 69 17.63 0.80 8.23
CA LEU A 69 17.18 0.35 9.55
C LEU A 69 16.43 -0.99 9.50
N SER A 70 16.05 -1.44 8.30
CA SER A 70 15.24 -2.63 8.10
C SER A 70 16.02 -3.90 8.39
N GLN A 71 15.33 -4.89 8.95
CA GLN A 71 15.84 -6.26 9.05
C GLN A 71 15.99 -6.92 7.67
N TYR A 72 15.24 -6.45 6.66
CA TYR A 72 15.25 -6.93 5.28
C TYR A 72 15.48 -5.77 4.29
N PRO A 73 16.70 -5.20 4.22
CA PRO A 73 17.00 -4.08 3.33
C PRO A 73 16.69 -4.34 1.84
N GLU A 74 16.75 -5.61 1.42
CA GLU A 74 16.44 -6.06 0.06
C GLU A 74 14.97 -5.87 -0.35
N GLU A 75 14.07 -5.69 0.62
CA GLU A 75 12.65 -5.42 0.33
C GLU A 75 12.40 -3.99 -0.13
N LYS A 76 13.40 -3.10 -0.01
CA LYS A 76 13.32 -1.68 -0.42
C LYS A 76 12.08 -0.99 0.12
N GLU A 77 11.86 -1.15 1.42
CA GLU A 77 10.64 -0.73 2.10
C GLU A 77 10.53 0.80 2.20
N ILE A 78 9.37 1.32 1.78
CA ILE A 78 8.90 2.67 2.09
C ILE A 78 7.68 2.54 3.01
N LEU A 79 7.79 3.08 4.22
CA LEU A 79 6.78 2.97 5.27
C LEU A 79 6.02 4.28 5.46
N TYR A 80 4.68 4.21 5.47
CA TYR A 80 3.82 5.35 5.82
C TYR A 80 3.22 5.17 7.21
N PRO A 81 2.95 6.27 7.93
CA PRO A 81 2.39 6.18 9.27
C PRO A 81 0.97 5.59 9.28
N PRO A 82 0.47 5.17 10.46
CA PRO A 82 -0.92 4.82 10.63
C PRO A 82 -1.88 5.91 10.18
N LEU A 83 -3.07 5.49 9.76
CA LEU A 83 -4.14 6.37 9.25
C LEU A 83 -3.82 7.06 7.92
N SER A 84 -2.90 6.49 7.13
CA SER A 84 -2.65 6.94 5.76
C SER A 84 -3.87 6.65 4.88
N TYR A 85 -4.36 7.66 4.16
CA TYR A 85 -5.45 7.52 3.20
C TYR A 85 -4.91 7.24 1.81
N LEU A 86 -5.50 6.26 1.12
CA LEU A 86 -5.26 5.94 -0.28
C LEU A 86 -6.50 6.34 -1.07
N GLU A 87 -6.35 7.30 -1.96
CA GLU A 87 -7.38 7.69 -2.94
C GLU A 87 -7.24 6.86 -4.22
N VAL A 88 -8.37 6.51 -4.84
CA VAL A 88 -8.46 5.72 -6.09
C VAL A 88 -9.13 6.53 -7.19
#